data_AF-A0A948C929-F1
#
_entry.id   AF-A0A948C929-F1
#
_cell.length_a   1.000
_cell.length_b   1.000
_cell.length_c   1.000
_cell.angle_alpha   90.00
_cell.angle_beta   90.00
_cell.angle_gamma   90.00
#
_symmetry.space_group_name_H-M   'P 1'
#
loop_
_entity.id
_entity.type
_entity.pdbx_description
1 polymer ?
#
loop_
_entity_poly.entity_id
_entity_poly.type
_entity_poly.pdbx_seq_one_letter_code
_entity_poly.pdbx_strand_id
1 'polypeptide(L)'
;MGISAAMAARIAGSKASSTGNFLKPGDYLLEVQKMLEKADARKGAAFICEFIVIEAMKTDETVTPNGVGSQASYVVNLTQDSGPGNVKAFLMVLLDVPEDQVTGESIVEALSDQQPFRFFRVRDSAFQKPQRSDPSKMFTYHKWSKFEPDYTDEGLVAISARRRAADEEAKNKPA
;
A
#
# COMPACT_ATOMS: atom_id res chain seq x y z
N MET A 1 30.16 -19.64 -14.18
CA MET A 1 28.88 -20.38 -14.02
C MET A 1 27.76 -19.47 -14.49
N GLY A 2 26.94 -19.91 -15.45
CA GLY A 2 25.81 -19.13 -15.99
C GLY A 2 24.56 -19.22 -15.13
N ILE A 3 23.57 -18.36 -15.40
CA ILE A 3 22.28 -18.39 -14.70
C ILE A 3 21.53 -19.70 -15.02
N SER A 4 20.79 -20.27 -14.06
CA SER A 4 20.00 -21.48 -14.29
C SER A 4 18.80 -21.20 -15.21
N ALA A 5 18.31 -22.23 -15.92
CA ALA A 5 17.13 -22.12 -16.79
C ALA A 5 15.87 -21.65 -16.02
N ALA A 6 15.70 -22.12 -14.78
CA ALA A 6 14.61 -21.68 -13.90
C ALA A 6 14.71 -20.18 -13.55
N MET A 7 15.93 -19.69 -13.28
CA MET A 7 16.15 -18.27 -13.02
C MET A 7 15.96 -17.42 -14.28
N ALA A 8 16.39 -17.90 -15.44
CA ALA A 8 16.17 -17.24 -16.72
C ALA A 8 14.68 -17.09 -17.06
N ALA A 9 13.90 -18.16 -16.89
CA ALA A 9 12.44 -18.12 -17.10
C ALA A 9 11.74 -17.15 -16.14
N ARG A 10 12.19 -17.13 -14.88
CA ARG A 10 11.68 -16.19 -13.88
C ARG A 10 12.02 -14.74 -14.21
N ILE A 11 13.23 -14.46 -14.69
CA ILE A 11 13.62 -13.11 -15.15
C ILE A 11 12.81 -12.71 -16.38
N ALA A 12 12.67 -13.59 -17.38
CA ALA A 12 11.92 -13.32 -18.61
C ALA A 12 10.43 -13.06 -18.35
N GLY A 13 9.83 -13.74 -17.38
CA GLY A 13 8.45 -13.52 -16.95
C GLY A 13 8.25 -12.37 -15.97
N SER A 14 9.33 -11.79 -15.43
CA SER A 14 9.25 -10.67 -14.51
C SER A 14 9.03 -9.37 -15.27
N LYS A 15 8.17 -8.49 -14.75
CA LYS A 15 8.11 -7.11 -15.25
C LYS A 15 9.43 -6.41 -14.94
N ALA A 16 10.04 -5.80 -15.95
CA ALA A 16 11.18 -4.92 -15.77
C ALA A 16 10.80 -3.80 -14.77
N SER A 17 11.45 -3.78 -13.61
CA SER A 17 11.27 -2.72 -12.62
C SER A 17 12.31 -1.64 -12.89
N SER A 18 11.86 -0.47 -13.35
CA SER A 18 12.72 0.72 -13.44
C SER A 18 12.60 1.61 -12.19
N THR A 19 11.55 1.44 -11.38
CA THR A 19 11.30 2.10 -10.09
C THR A 19 10.35 1.26 -9.24
N GLY A 20 10.20 1.60 -7.95
CA GLY A 20 9.12 1.08 -7.13
C GLY A 20 7.77 1.28 -7.81
N ASN A 21 6.84 0.32 -7.63
CA ASN A 21 5.53 0.34 -8.29
C ASN A 21 4.57 1.27 -7.54
N PHE A 22 4.91 2.56 -7.49
CA PHE A 22 4.17 3.56 -6.76
C PHE A 22 2.82 3.86 -7.42
N LEU A 23 1.87 4.33 -6.61
CA LEU A 23 0.61 4.88 -7.09
C LEU A 23 0.88 6.13 -7.95
N LYS A 24 0.37 6.10 -9.17
CA LYS A 24 0.37 7.24 -10.10
C LYS A 24 -0.88 8.09 -9.85
N PRO A 25 -0.92 9.33 -10.37
CA PRO A 25 -2.16 10.11 -10.39
C PRO A 25 -3.39 9.31 -10.90
N GLY A 26 -4.47 9.36 -10.13
CA GLY A 26 -5.71 8.62 -10.37
C GLY A 26 -6.58 8.54 -9.13
N ASP A 27 -7.85 8.20 -9.31
CA ASP A 27 -8.74 7.80 -8.21
C ASP A 27 -8.81 6.28 -8.15
N TYR A 28 -8.67 5.71 -6.96
CA TYR A 28 -8.53 4.27 -6.77
C TYR A 28 -9.47 3.71 -5.70
N LEU A 29 -9.83 2.44 -5.90
CA LEU A 29 -10.14 1.52 -4.81
C LEU A 29 -8.99 0.52 -4.72
N LEU A 30 -8.34 0.46 -3.55
CA LEU A 30 -7.14 -0.35 -3.32
C LEU A 30 -7.43 -1.38 -2.23
N GLU A 31 -7.01 -2.62 -2.42
CA GLU A 31 -7.07 -3.66 -1.39
C GLU A 31 -5.69 -3.88 -0.78
N VAL A 32 -5.57 -3.65 0.53
CA VAL A 32 -4.34 -3.85 1.31
C VAL A 32 -3.94 -5.33 1.26
N GLN A 33 -2.69 -5.59 0.87
CA GLN A 33 -2.10 -6.93 0.91
C GLN A 33 -1.12 -7.08 2.06
N LYS A 34 -0.35 -6.03 2.33
CA LYS A 34 0.69 -6.05 3.35
C LYS A 34 1.00 -4.64 3.83
N MET A 35 1.28 -4.49 5.12
CA MET A 35 1.85 -3.29 5.71
C MET A 35 3.07 -3.67 6.53
N LEU A 36 4.16 -2.93 6.37
CA LEU A 36 5.39 -3.17 7.11
C LEU A 36 6.21 -1.89 7.28
N GLU A 37 6.98 -1.88 8.35
CA GLU A 37 8.15 -1.01 8.47
C GLU A 37 9.37 -1.72 7.88
N LYS A 38 10.15 -0.98 7.08
CA LYS A 38 11.47 -1.39 6.63
C LYS A 38 12.50 -0.43 7.22
N ALA A 39 13.09 -0.81 8.35
CA ALA A 39 14.08 0.00 9.07
C ALA A 39 15.30 0.34 8.18
N ASP A 40 15.80 -0.63 7.41
CA ASP A 40 16.98 -0.48 6.55
C ASP A 40 16.62 -0.24 5.08
N ALA A 41 15.69 0.67 4.81
CA ALA A 41 15.42 1.09 3.43
C ALA A 41 16.53 2.01 2.90
N ARG A 42 16.66 2.08 1.57
CA ARG A 42 17.75 2.81 0.87
C ARG A 42 17.92 4.28 1.31
N LYS A 43 16.85 4.91 1.82
CA LYS A 43 16.84 6.32 2.24
C LYS A 43 16.50 6.49 3.72
N GLY A 44 16.75 5.47 4.55
CA GLY A 44 16.32 5.41 5.94
C GLY A 44 15.04 4.59 6.12
N ALA A 45 14.54 4.52 7.36
CA ALA A 45 13.35 3.76 7.71
C ALA A 45 12.14 4.18 6.85
N ALA A 46 11.42 3.20 6.32
CA ALA A 46 10.28 3.43 5.45
C ALA A 46 9.06 2.63 5.88
N PHE A 47 7.90 3.27 5.88
CA PHE A 47 6.62 2.59 5.88
C PHE A 47 6.30 2.14 4.45
N ILE A 48 5.83 0.91 4.29
CA ILE A 48 5.40 0.34 3.01
C ILE A 48 4.03 -0.31 3.20
N CYS A 49 3.05 0.15 2.42
CA CYS A 49 1.79 -0.56 2.22
C CYS A 49 1.72 -1.05 0.77
N GLU A 50 1.49 -2.36 0.59
CA GLU A 50 1.31 -3.01 -0.69
C GLU A 50 -0.16 -3.24 -0.95
N PHE A 51 -0.60 -2.99 -2.19
CA PHE A 51 -1.99 -3.08 -2.60
C PHE A 51 -2.17 -3.94 -3.85
N ILE A 52 -3.39 -4.43 -4.04
CA ILE A 52 -3.96 -4.74 -5.35
C ILE A 52 -4.91 -3.62 -5.75
N VAL A 53 -4.82 -3.16 -6.98
CA VAL A 53 -5.75 -2.18 -7.54
C VAL A 53 -7.06 -2.86 -7.90
N ILE A 54 -8.16 -2.48 -7.24
CA ILE A 54 -9.50 -3.02 -7.49
C ILE A 54 -10.24 -2.16 -8.51
N GLU A 55 -10.18 -0.85 -8.35
CA GLU A 55 -10.71 0.14 -9.29
C GLU A 55 -9.67 1.21 -9.55
N ALA A 56 -9.64 1.74 -10.77
CA ALA A 56 -8.78 2.85 -11.15
C ALA A 56 -9.52 3.76 -12.14
N MET A 57 -9.56 5.05 -11.84
CA MET A 57 -10.10 6.09 -12.70
C MET A 57 -9.01 7.11 -13.02
N LYS A 58 -8.90 7.47 -14.29
CA LYS A 58 -7.95 8.48 -14.77
C LYS A 58 -8.44 9.86 -14.35
N THR A 59 -7.59 10.64 -13.70
CA THR A 59 -7.89 12.02 -13.26
C THR A 59 -6.99 13.06 -13.93
N ASP A 60 -5.86 12.64 -14.49
CA ASP A 60 -4.93 13.46 -15.25
C ASP A 60 -4.77 12.85 -16.66
N GLU A 61 -5.08 13.64 -17.70
CA GLU A 61 -5.02 13.17 -19.08
C GLU A 61 -3.63 12.73 -19.55
N THR A 62 -2.58 13.23 -18.90
CA THR A 62 -1.18 12.97 -19.25
C THR A 62 -0.62 11.71 -18.57
N VAL A 63 -1.33 11.15 -17.60
CA VAL A 63 -0.88 10.03 -16.79
C VAL A 63 -1.80 8.82 -16.98
N THR A 64 -1.20 7.67 -17.26
CA THR A 64 -1.93 6.39 -17.18
C THR A 64 -1.85 5.86 -15.74
N PRO A 65 -2.99 5.71 -15.04
CA PRO A 65 -3.01 5.18 -13.67
C PRO A 65 -2.50 3.73 -13.61
N ASN A 66 -2.19 3.23 -12.41
CA ASN A 66 -1.95 1.80 -12.20
C ASN A 66 -3.19 1.00 -12.66
N GLY A 67 -2.96 -0.11 -13.37
CA GLY A 67 -4.06 -0.90 -13.96
C GLY A 67 -4.80 -1.74 -12.92
N VAL A 68 -6.09 -1.99 -13.14
CA VAL A 68 -6.88 -2.91 -12.31
C VAL A 68 -6.24 -4.31 -12.30
N GLY A 69 -6.23 -4.95 -11.13
CA GLY A 69 -5.57 -6.22 -10.86
C GLY A 69 -4.05 -6.14 -10.73
N SER A 70 -3.43 -4.98 -11.00
CA SER A 70 -2.00 -4.80 -10.79
C SER A 70 -1.68 -4.52 -9.32
N GLN A 71 -0.45 -4.82 -8.93
CA GLN A 71 0.08 -4.39 -7.64
C GLN A 71 0.38 -2.89 -7.66
N ALA A 72 0.34 -2.25 -6.50
CA ALA A 72 0.88 -0.92 -6.28
C ALA A 72 1.41 -0.80 -4.84
N SER A 73 2.25 0.19 -4.56
CA SER A 73 2.79 0.42 -3.23
C SER A 73 2.72 1.88 -2.83
N TYR A 74 2.30 2.14 -1.60
CA TYR A 74 2.48 3.41 -0.92
C TYR A 74 3.70 3.31 -0.02
N VAL A 75 4.74 4.07 -0.36
CA VAL A 75 6.03 4.05 0.35
C VAL A 75 6.31 5.43 0.89
N VAL A 76 6.49 5.51 2.20
CA VAL A 76 6.75 6.77 2.90
C VAL A 76 8.05 6.67 3.65
N ASN A 77 8.95 7.61 3.41
CA ASN A 77 10.18 7.72 4.19
C ASN A 77 9.85 8.33 5.55
N LEU A 78 10.06 7.57 6.63
CA LEU A 78 9.77 7.98 8.00
C LEU A 78 10.82 8.93 8.58
N THR A 79 11.98 9.06 7.93
CA THR A 79 13.04 9.99 8.34
C THR A 79 12.85 11.40 7.77
N GLN A 80 11.82 11.63 6.96
CA GLN A 80 11.45 12.96 6.48
C GLN A 80 10.37 13.56 7.39
N ASP A 81 10.43 14.87 7.64
CA ASP A 81 9.51 15.57 8.56
C ASP A 81 8.03 15.32 8.26
N SER A 82 7.65 15.21 6.98
CA SER A 82 6.26 14.95 6.56
C SER A 82 5.88 13.47 6.56
N GLY A 83 6.86 12.56 6.65
CA GLY A 83 6.66 11.12 6.54
C GLY A 83 5.72 10.56 7.60
N PRO A 84 6.02 10.72 8.89
CA PRO A 84 5.15 10.25 9.97
C PRO A 84 3.72 10.80 9.87
N GLY A 85 3.56 12.09 9.52
CA GLY A 85 2.23 12.69 9.33
C GLY A 85 1.44 12.07 8.18
N ASN A 86 2.10 11.77 7.06
CA ASN A 86 1.48 11.10 5.92
C ASN A 86 1.05 9.65 6.23
N VAL A 87 1.81 8.94 7.06
CA VAL A 87 1.44 7.59 7.52
C VAL A 87 0.30 7.67 8.52
N LYS A 88 0.33 8.63 9.46
CA LYS A 88 -0.75 8.85 10.42
C LYS A 88 -2.09 9.12 9.73
N ALA A 89 -2.11 9.99 8.71
CA ALA A 89 -3.32 10.28 7.93
C ALA A 89 -3.88 9.03 7.21
N PHE A 90 -3.01 8.15 6.73
CA PHE A 90 -3.43 6.88 6.14
C PHE A 90 -4.01 5.92 7.19
N LEU A 91 -3.35 5.79 8.33
CA LEU A 91 -3.79 4.91 9.41
C LEU A 91 -5.09 5.40 10.07
N MET A 92 -5.33 6.71 10.18
CA MET A 92 -6.63 7.24 10.63
C MET A 92 -7.79 6.66 9.82
N VAL A 93 -7.62 6.54 8.50
CA VAL A 93 -8.65 6.03 7.59
C VAL A 93 -8.81 4.51 7.71
N LEU A 94 -7.72 3.75 7.88
CA LEU A 94 -7.79 2.29 8.04
C LEU A 94 -8.30 1.86 9.41
N LEU A 95 -7.95 2.59 10.46
CA LEU A 95 -8.41 2.33 11.82
C LEU A 95 -9.83 2.86 12.07
N ASP A 96 -10.33 3.75 11.19
CA ASP A 96 -11.56 4.52 11.37
C ASP A 96 -11.61 5.28 12.71
N VAL A 97 -10.49 5.94 13.04
CA VAL A 97 -10.32 6.70 14.29
C VAL A 97 -9.82 8.13 14.05
N PRO A 98 -10.13 9.09 14.93
CA PRO A 98 -9.57 10.42 14.87
C PRO A 98 -8.07 10.45 15.15
N GLU A 99 -7.43 11.58 14.83
CA GLU A 99 -5.97 11.73 14.86
C GLU A 99 -5.34 11.44 16.23
N ASP A 100 -6.00 11.84 17.31
CA ASP A 100 -5.54 11.67 18.70
C ASP A 100 -5.60 10.22 19.17
N GLN A 101 -6.35 9.37 18.48
CA GLN A 101 -6.48 7.94 18.78
C GLN A 101 -5.50 7.06 17.98
N VAL A 102 -4.74 7.63 17.03
CA VAL A 102 -3.63 6.92 16.39
C VAL A 102 -2.42 6.94 17.32
N THR A 103 -2.30 5.90 18.12
CA THR A 103 -1.26 5.72 19.13
C THR A 103 -0.11 4.84 18.63
N GLY A 104 1.03 4.87 19.33
CA GLY A 104 2.15 3.97 19.04
C GLY A 104 1.75 2.48 19.09
N GLU A 105 0.90 2.10 20.05
CA GLU A 105 0.41 0.73 20.19
C GLU A 105 -0.43 0.32 18.97
N SER A 106 -1.37 1.16 18.54
CA SER A 106 -2.19 0.89 17.34
C SER A 106 -1.33 0.78 16.07
N ILE A 107 -0.24 1.53 15.97
CA ILE A 107 0.68 1.47 14.82
C ILE A 107 1.45 0.15 14.83
N VAL A 108 1.96 -0.27 15.99
CA VAL A 108 2.68 -1.55 16.14
C VAL A 108 1.76 -2.72 15.80
N GLU A 109 0.51 -2.68 16.28
CA GLU A 109 -0.49 -3.69 15.96
C GLU A 109 -0.80 -3.72 14.45
N ALA A 110 -1.03 -2.55 13.85
CA ALA A 110 -1.32 -2.42 12.43
C ALA A 110 -0.20 -2.99 11.52
N LEU A 111 1.04 -2.87 11.97
CA LEU A 111 2.25 -3.33 11.26
C LEU A 111 2.72 -4.73 11.66
N SER A 112 2.01 -5.39 12.58
CA SER A 112 2.40 -6.71 13.08
C SER A 112 2.38 -7.79 12.00
N ASP A 113 3.05 -8.91 12.26
CA ASP A 113 3.05 -10.08 11.36
C ASP A 113 1.65 -10.70 11.16
N GLN A 114 0.69 -10.37 12.03
CA GLN A 114 -0.71 -10.79 11.88
C GLN A 114 -1.45 -10.02 10.77
N GLN A 115 -0.89 -8.91 10.29
CA GLN A 115 -1.40 -8.13 9.17
C GLN A 115 -2.91 -7.85 9.29
N PRO A 116 -3.37 -7.19 10.39
CA PRO A 116 -4.79 -7.06 10.70
C PRO A 116 -5.59 -6.33 9.61
N PHE A 117 -4.95 -5.50 8.81
CA PHE A 117 -5.61 -4.78 7.71
C PHE A 117 -5.50 -5.47 6.36
N ARG A 118 -4.94 -6.68 6.28
CA ARG A 118 -4.93 -7.45 5.03
C ARG A 118 -6.37 -7.68 4.54
N PHE A 119 -6.58 -7.41 3.26
CA PHE A 119 -7.87 -7.42 2.54
C PHE A 119 -8.84 -6.28 2.85
N PHE A 120 -8.49 -5.33 3.71
CA PHE A 120 -9.24 -4.08 3.80
C PHE A 120 -9.07 -3.27 2.53
N ARG A 121 -10.15 -2.63 2.10
CA ARG A 121 -10.17 -1.72 0.97
C ARG A 121 -10.16 -0.28 1.45
N VAL A 122 -9.44 0.54 0.70
CA VAL A 122 -9.28 1.96 0.96
C VAL A 122 -9.39 2.72 -0.36
N ARG A 123 -10.03 3.89 -0.31
CA ARG A 123 -10.09 4.80 -1.44
C ARG A 123 -8.91 5.77 -1.38
N ASP A 124 -8.33 6.06 -2.53
CA ASP A 124 -7.28 7.06 -2.68
C ASP A 124 -7.56 7.96 -3.86
N SER A 125 -7.46 9.27 -3.67
CA SER A 125 -7.28 10.22 -4.76
C SER A 125 -5.81 10.65 -4.80
N ALA A 126 -5.04 10.03 -5.68
CA ALA A 126 -3.64 10.37 -5.91
C ALA A 126 -3.53 11.49 -6.94
N PHE A 127 -2.77 12.53 -6.63
CA PHE A 127 -2.54 13.65 -7.54
C PHE A 127 -1.16 14.26 -7.31
N GLN A 128 -0.58 14.87 -8.34
CA GLN A 128 0.71 15.54 -8.21
C GLN A 128 0.55 17.02 -7.90
N LYS A 129 1.41 17.53 -7.02
CA LYS A 129 1.63 18.97 -6.85
C LYS A 129 3.13 19.25 -6.77
N PRO A 130 3.56 20.46 -7.18
CA PRO A 130 4.92 20.92 -6.92
C PRO A 130 5.26 20.84 -5.43
N GLN A 131 6.49 20.47 -5.10
CA GLN A 131 6.97 20.52 -3.72
C GLN A 131 7.08 21.98 -3.28
N ARG A 132 6.68 22.26 -2.04
CA ARG A 132 6.79 23.61 -1.46
C ARG A 132 8.24 24.08 -1.37
N SER A 133 9.18 23.16 -1.11
CA SER A 133 10.62 23.42 -1.03
C SER A 133 11.29 23.59 -2.39
N ASP A 134 10.78 22.94 -3.43
CA ASP A 134 11.33 22.97 -4.79
C ASP A 134 10.20 22.79 -5.81
N PRO A 135 9.64 23.88 -6.35
CA PRO A 135 8.54 23.83 -7.31
C PRO A 135 8.88 23.11 -8.62
N SER A 136 10.16 22.86 -8.92
CA SER A 136 10.56 22.08 -10.11
C SER A 136 10.31 20.57 -9.95
N LYS A 137 10.11 20.10 -8.70
CA LYS A 137 9.88 18.69 -8.39
C LYS A 137 8.42 18.45 -8.08
N MET A 138 7.83 17.49 -8.78
CA MET A 138 6.49 17.02 -8.50
C MET A 138 6.52 15.97 -7.39
N PHE A 139 5.55 16.03 -6.48
CA PHE A 139 5.31 15.03 -5.46
C PHE A 139 3.89 14.51 -5.59
N THR A 140 3.71 13.19 -5.47
CA THR A 140 2.37 12.56 -5.45
C THR A 140 1.81 12.68 -4.04
N TYR A 141 0.70 13.39 -3.90
CA TYR A 141 -0.09 13.49 -2.69
C TYR A 141 -1.24 12.50 -2.75
N HIS A 142 -1.67 12.06 -1.58
CA HIS A 142 -2.73 11.08 -1.40
C HIS A 142 -3.85 11.68 -0.55
N LYS A 143 -5.08 11.35 -0.91
CA LYS A 143 -6.27 11.71 -0.15
C LYS A 143 -7.02 10.42 0.13
N TRP A 144 -6.80 9.91 1.33
CA TRP A 144 -7.38 8.66 1.78
C TRP A 144 -8.81 8.85 2.24
N SER A 145 -9.67 7.89 1.92
CA SER A 145 -11.01 7.80 2.50
C SER A 145 -11.40 6.34 2.68
N LYS A 146 -12.24 6.07 3.68
CA LYS A 146 -12.62 4.70 4.01
C LYS A 146 -13.53 4.11 2.93
N PHE A 147 -13.44 2.80 2.76
CA PHE A 147 -14.43 2.04 2.02
C PHE A 147 -15.44 1.46 3.01
N GLU A 148 -16.53 2.20 3.24
CA GLU A 148 -17.55 1.87 4.27
C GLU A 148 -17.99 0.40 4.30
N PRO A 149 -18.18 -0.30 3.16
CA PRO A 149 -18.65 -1.69 3.22
C PRO A 149 -17.72 -2.68 3.94
N ASP A 150 -16.45 -2.33 4.18
CA ASP A 150 -15.53 -3.18 4.94
C ASP A 150 -15.69 -3.05 6.47
N TYR A 151 -16.39 -2.00 6.93
CA TYR A 151 -16.56 -1.67 8.34
C TYR A 151 -17.96 -2.04 8.86
N THR A 152 -18.74 -2.80 8.09
CA THR A 152 -19.97 -3.45 8.57
C THR A 152 -19.64 -4.82 9.19
N ASP A 153 -20.54 -5.36 10.00
CA ASP A 153 -20.37 -6.70 10.59
C ASP A 153 -20.14 -7.76 9.51
N GLU A 154 -20.88 -7.71 8.40
CA GLU A 154 -20.72 -8.63 7.28
C GLU A 154 -19.37 -8.44 6.57
N GLY A 155 -18.94 -7.18 6.38
CA GLY A 155 -17.64 -6.86 5.79
C GLY A 155 -16.48 -7.41 6.63
N LEU A 156 -16.51 -7.18 7.94
CA LEU A 156 -15.51 -7.66 8.89
C LEU A 156 -15.46 -9.19 8.96
N VAL A 157 -16.62 -9.86 8.91
CA VAL A 157 -16.70 -11.32 8.83
C VAL A 157 -16.08 -11.84 7.53
N ALA A 158 -16.42 -11.22 6.40
CA ALA A 158 -15.89 -11.61 5.09
C ALA A 158 -14.36 -11.45 5.01
N ILE A 159 -13.82 -10.31 5.47
CA ILE A 159 -12.38 -10.06 5.53
C ILE A 159 -11.69 -11.06 6.46
N SER A 160 -12.27 -11.34 7.62
CA SER A 160 -11.72 -12.30 8.57
C SER A 160 -11.69 -13.73 8.01
N ALA A 161 -12.74 -14.14 7.28
CA ALA A 161 -12.77 -15.43 6.60
C ALA A 161 -11.69 -15.52 5.51
N ARG A 162 -11.51 -14.46 4.70
CA ARG A 162 -10.46 -14.39 3.67
C ARG A 162 -9.06 -14.48 4.28
N ARG A 163 -8.81 -13.80 5.40
CA ARG A 163 -7.52 -13.87 6.12
C ARG A 163 -7.22 -15.29 6.59
N ARG A 164 -8.17 -15.94 7.28
CA ARG A 164 -8.01 -17.33 7.74
C ARG A 164 -7.69 -18.28 6.58
N ALA A 165 -8.43 -18.19 5.47
CA ALA A 165 -8.18 -19.01 4.29
C ALA A 165 -6.78 -18.78 3.70
N ALA A 166 -6.32 -17.53 3.63
CA ALA A 166 -4.99 -17.20 3.13
C ALA A 166 -3.87 -17.71 4.05
N ASP A 167 -4.09 -17.69 5.37
CA ASP A 167 -3.13 -18.20 6.35
C ASP A 167 -3.04 -19.73 6.34
N GLU A 168 -4.17 -20.41 6.11
CA GLU A 168 -4.21 -21.86 5.90
C GLU A 168 -3.49 -22.27 4.60
N GLU A 169 -3.70 -21.53 3.50
CA GLU A 169 -2.98 -21.78 2.24
C GLU A 169 -1.46 -21.57 2.41
N ALA A 170 -1.06 -20.53 3.15
CA ALA A 170 0.35 -20.25 3.42
C ALA A 170 1.04 -21.36 4.21
N LYS A 171 0.34 -21.99 5.16
CA LYS A 171 0.85 -23.15 5.92
C LYS A 171 1.04 -24.40 5.05
N ASN A 172 0.28 -24.53 3.97
CA ASN A 172 0.24 -25.72 3.11
C ASN A 172 1.16 -25.64 1.88
N LYS A 173 1.83 -24.49 1.62
CA LYS A 173 2.83 -24.39 0.56
C LYS A 173 4.17 -24.99 1.03
N PRO A 174 4.71 -26.03 0.35
CA PRO A 174 6.04 -26.55 0.67
C PRO A 174 7.09 -25.48 0.40
N ALA A 175 8.08 -25.39 1.30
CA ALA A 175 9.19 -24.44 1.26
C ALA A 175 10.09 -24.60 0.02
#